data_AF-A0A951BD84-F1
#
_entry.id   AF-A0A951BD84-F1
#
_cell.length_a   1.000
_cell.length_b   1.000
_cell.length_c   1.000
_cell.angle_alpha   90.00
_cell.angle_beta   90.00
_cell.angle_gamma   90.00
#
_symmetry.space_group_name_H-M   'P 1'
#
loop_
_entity.id
_entity.type
_entity.pdbx_description
1 polymer ?
#
loop_
_entity_poly.entity_id
_entity_poly.type
_entity_poly.pdbx_seq_one_letter_code
_entity_poly.pdbx_strand_id
1 'polypeptide(L)' 'MTVTTHSCRTRSCRAIRIMPCGITDAGVTSLTAELGRPVSVAQVWPAVQRAVLDALDGTLPLHPTMASA' A
#
# COMPACT_ATOMS: atom_id res chain seq x y z
N MET A 1 4.09 4.89 -11.16
CA MET A 1 4.47 5.19 -9.77
C MET A 1 4.71 3.84 -9.11
N THR A 2 5.94 3.35 -9.19
CA THR A 2 6.29 2.00 -8.75
C THR A 2 6.81 2.09 -7.32
N VAL A 3 5.96 1.81 -6.34
CA VAL A 3 6.45 1.59 -4.97
C VAL A 3 7.06 0.19 -4.98
N THR A 4 8.38 0.07 -4.97
CA THR A 4 9.04 -1.25 -5.12
C THR A 4 9.34 -1.82 -3.73
N THR A 5 9.23 -3.14 -3.62
CA THR A 5 8.87 -3.83 -2.39
C THR A 5 9.84 -4.96 -2.19
N HIS A 6 10.64 -4.86 -1.15
CA HIS A 6 11.55 -5.94 -0.82
C HIS A 6 11.73 -6.01 0.68
N SER A 7 11.27 -7.11 1.26
CA SER A 7 11.55 -7.47 2.65
C SER A 7 13.07 -7.66 2.78
N CYS A 8 13.73 -6.84 3.61
CA CYS A 8 15.18 -6.86 3.79
C CYS A 8 15.59 -8.05 4.70
N ARG A 9 15.56 -9.28 4.17
CA ARG A 9 16.20 -10.46 4.82
C ARG A 9 17.46 -10.96 4.09
N THR A 10 17.72 -10.54 2.85
CA THR A 10 18.89 -10.97 2.07
C THR A 10 19.58 -9.79 1.35
N ARG A 11 20.81 -9.49 1.79
CA ARG A 11 21.98 -8.85 1.13
C ARG A 11 21.85 -7.87 -0.06
N SER A 12 20.73 -7.16 -0.28
CA SER A 12 20.59 -6.19 -1.39
C SER A 12 19.94 -4.84 -1.00
N CYS A 13 20.03 -4.41 0.26
CA CYS A 13 19.38 -3.19 0.76
C CYS A 13 20.08 -1.86 0.31
N ARG A 14 20.49 -1.76 -0.95
CA ARG A 14 21.02 -0.53 -1.58
C ARG A 14 19.93 0.38 -2.17
N ALA A 15 18.68 -0.11 -2.30
CA ALA A 15 17.60 0.60 -3.00
C ALA A 15 16.83 1.63 -2.14
N ILE A 16 16.89 1.54 -0.80
CA ILE A 16 16.20 2.46 0.12
C ILE A 16 17.27 3.15 0.98
N ARG A 17 17.34 4.48 0.89
CA ARG A 17 18.36 5.28 1.60
C ARG A 17 17.90 5.74 2.98
N ILE A 18 16.62 5.52 3.31
CA ILE A 18 15.91 6.03 4.49
C ILE A 18 15.02 4.90 5.04
N MET A 19 14.89 4.81 6.36
CA MET A 19 13.92 3.92 7.02
C MET A 19 12.50 4.48 6.89
N PRO A 20 11.55 3.76 6.24
CA PRO A 20 10.18 4.22 6.13
C PRO A 20 9.49 4.17 7.49
N CYS A 21 8.92 5.28 7.92
CA CYS A 21 8.14 5.39 9.17
C CYS A 21 8.85 4.94 10.46
N GLY A 22 10.19 4.76 10.43
CA GLY A 22 10.97 4.25 11.56
C GLY A 22 10.85 2.74 11.81
N ILE A 23 10.21 1.98 10.91
CA ILE A 23 9.96 0.55 11.08
C ILE A 23 11.08 -0.23 10.40
N THR A 24 11.75 -1.09 11.16
CA THR A 24 13.00 -1.75 10.72
C THR A 24 12.83 -3.21 10.30
N ASP A 25 11.71 -3.81 10.68
CA ASP A 25 11.38 -5.22 10.47
C ASP A 25 10.27 -5.43 9.41
N ALA A 26 9.78 -4.34 8.81
CA ALA A 26 8.77 -4.37 7.76
C ALA A 26 9.33 -3.95 6.39
N GLY A 27 8.81 -4.58 5.34
CA GLY A 27 9.00 -4.15 3.95
C GLY A 27 7.85 -3.25 3.48
N VAL A 28 8.06 -2.53 2.39
CA VAL A 28 7.00 -1.78 1.67
C VAL A 28 6.43 -2.62 0.52
N THR A 29 5.17 -2.35 0.13
CA THR A 29 4.26 -2.91 -0.93
C THR A 29 3.97 -2.07 -2.21
N SER A 30 3.50 -2.64 -3.33
CA SER A 30 2.73 -1.98 -4.41
C SER A 30 1.85 -2.96 -5.13
N LEU A 31 0.76 -2.43 -5.69
CA LEU A 31 -0.17 -3.19 -6.53
C LEU A 31 0.51 -3.88 -7.71
N THR A 32 1.55 -3.28 -8.31
CA THR A 32 2.25 -3.91 -9.43
C THR A 32 3.04 -5.14 -8.98
N ALA A 33 3.73 -5.04 -7.84
CA ALA A 33 4.47 -6.15 -7.26
C ALA A 33 3.54 -7.28 -6.79
N GLU A 34 2.47 -6.93 -6.09
CA GLU A 34 1.51 -7.90 -5.54
C GLU A 34 0.70 -8.61 -6.63
N LEU A 35 0.29 -7.90 -7.67
CA LEU A 35 -0.54 -8.46 -8.74
C LEU A 35 0.27 -9.05 -9.91
N GLY A 36 1.60 -8.94 -9.88
CA GLY A 36 2.48 -9.43 -10.93
C GLY A 36 2.27 -8.76 -12.31
N ARG A 37 1.61 -7.60 -12.36
CA ARG A 37 1.31 -6.88 -13.60
C ARG A 37 1.39 -5.37 -13.42
N PRO A 38 1.77 -4.59 -14.44
CA PRO A 38 1.78 -3.13 -14.35
C PRO A 38 0.41 -2.58 -13.98
N VAL A 39 0.38 -1.75 -12.93
CA VAL A 39 -0.80 -0.97 -12.52
C VAL A 39 -0.42 0.50 -12.48
N SER A 40 -1.04 1.29 -13.34
CA SER A 40 -0.89 2.74 -13.41
C SER A 40 -1.80 3.46 -12.41
N VAL A 41 -1.43 4.69 -12.06
CA VAL A 41 -2.25 5.55 -11.19
C VAL A 41 -3.60 5.84 -11.81
N ALA A 42 -3.66 6.06 -13.12
CA ALA A 42 -4.90 6.34 -13.84
C ALA A 42 -5.92 5.18 -13.71
N GLN A 43 -5.44 3.93 -13.66
CA GLN A 43 -6.31 2.76 -13.49
C GLN A 43 -6.96 2.70 -12.11
N VAL A 44 -6.30 3.21 -11.06
CA VAL A 44 -6.80 3.15 -9.67
C VAL A 44 -7.50 4.43 -9.23
N TRP A 45 -7.24 5.55 -9.90
CA TRP A 45 -7.75 6.86 -9.52
C TRP A 45 -9.27 6.90 -9.25
N PRO A 46 -10.15 6.38 -10.13
CA PRO A 46 -11.59 6.47 -9.89
C PRO A 46 -12.04 5.67 -8.66
N ALA A 47 -11.43 4.51 -8.42
CA ALA A 47 -11.75 3.65 -7.28
C ALA A 47 -11.26 4.28 -5.96
N VAL A 48 -10.04 4.82 -5.94
CA VAL A 48 -9.47 5.49 -4.76
C VAL A 48 -10.28 6.74 -4.42
N GLN A 49 -10.63 7.56 -5.40
CA GLN A 49 -11.45 8.76 -5.17
C GLN A 49 -12.78 8.40 -4.49
N ARG A 50 -13.47 7.38 -5.00
CA ARG A 50 -14.75 6.93 -4.42
C ARG A 50 -14.57 6.39 -3.00
N ALA A 51 -13.57 5.53 -2.78
CA ALA A 51 -13.31 4.96 -1.47
C ALA A 51 -12.95 6.02 -0.42
N VAL A 52 -12.24 7.08 -0.80
CA VAL A 52 -11.93 8.20 0.11
C VAL A 52 -13.20 8.96 0.49
N LEU A 53 -14.07 9.27 -0.48
CA LEU A 53 -15.35 9.93 -0.20
C LEU A 53 -16.23 9.05 0.69
N ASP A 54 -16.38 7.78 0.36
CA ASP A 54 -17.17 6.82 1.15
C ASP A 54 -16.62 6.70 2.59
N ALA A 55 -15.30 6.78 2.77
CA ALA A 55 -14.68 6.76 4.10
C ALA A 55 -14.97 8.03 4.91
N LEU A 56 -14.89 9.20 4.28
CA LEU A 56 -15.17 10.47 4.93
C LEU A 56 -16.66 10.65 5.26
N ASP A 57 -17.53 10.12 4.41
CA ASP A 57 -18.98 10.11 4.61
C ASP A 57 -19.45 8.99 5.56
N GLY A 58 -18.54 8.11 5.99
CA GLY A 58 -18.83 6.99 6.90
C GLY A 58 -19.65 5.86 6.25
N THR A 59 -19.68 5.78 4.93
CA THR A 59 -20.43 4.78 4.14
C THR A 59 -19.56 3.64 3.63
N LEU A 60 -18.23 3.73 3.78
CA LEU A 60 -17.30 2.65 3.41
C LEU A 60 -17.63 1.38 4.24
N PRO A 61 -17.95 0.24 3.61
CA PRO A 61 -18.27 -0.98 4.33
C PRO A 61 -17.06 -1.50 5.07
N LEU A 62 -17.13 -1.52 6.40
CA LEU A 62 -16.10 -2.08 7.27
C LEU A 62 -16.46 -3.52 7.65
N HIS A 63 -15.51 -4.43 7.55
CA HIS A 63 -15.69 -5.76 8.13
C HIS A 63 -15.64 -5.66 9.67
N PRO A 64 -16.62 -6.24 10.38
CA PRO A 64 -16.81 -6.03 11.83
C PRO A 64 -15.64 -6.53 12.70
N THR A 65 -14.78 -7.40 12.18
CA THR A 65 -13.56 -7.83 12.88
C THR A 65 -12.54 -6.69 13.06
N MET A 66 -12.64 -5.60 12.30
CA MET A 66 -11.74 -4.45 12.39
C MET A 66 -12.34 -3.21 13.06
N ALA A 67 -13.66 -3.16 13.28
CA ALA A 67 -14.34 -1.96 13.80
C ALA A 67 -14.31 -1.82 15.34
N SER A 68 -13.70 -2.78 16.05
CA SER A 68 -13.69 -2.85 17.52
C SER A 68 -12.29 -2.81 18.14
N ALA A 69 -11.27 -2.33 17.41
CA ALA A 69 -9.90 -2.18 17.91
C ALA A 69 -9.52 -0.70 18.10
#